data_AF-A0A7C3K1Z4-F1
#
_entry.id   AF-A0A7C3K1Z4-F1
#
_cell.length_a   1.000
_cell.length_b   1.000
_cell.length_c   1.000
_cell.angle_alpha   90.00
_cell.angle_beta   90.00
_cell.angle_gamma   90.00
#
_symmetry.space_group_name_H-M   'P 1'
#
loop_
_entity.id
_entity.type
_entity.pdbx_description
1 polymer ?
#
loop_
_entity_poly.entity_id
_entity_poly.type
_entity_poly.pdbx_seq_one_letter_code
_entity_poly.pdbx_strand_id
1 'polypeptide(L)'
;MPSSSSFLRKQESRMALGRKKFLDTRFRGYDGRVGFVFVLGSCSLCSHFTYFRFASRRGVFTIPEGDTKFLRTCFKDMIEQKIRDIAKDLLAKKTVDLVIGFGEGTLPLRVTPRFIRNPEKVDRLVWNSFCENNLATYVHKLNRFKMALVVKGCDARSVTALSLEKRFQPGQIIMIGVPCQRMVDRRKVSRSVTGEILQAREEGDLIQVRGDGFEVSLKREDFLYSSCQACTRRNPTQADVMVGDPVEESPLKEAYHEVKDFEKMSPEERWKFFERETSRCIRCYACREVCPMCYCSECFVDSSNPKWIEKSFSPSDLQFYHIVRAYHQTGRCSGCGACERACPMEIRLGYLTQKLNQEVKDLYNFETGIDAEAPPPLSTFQIDDQQDFIK
;
A
#
# COMPACT_ATOMS: atom_id res chain seq x y z
N MET A 1 -31.92 -28.85 56.24
CA MET A 1 -31.70 -27.43 56.58
C MET A 1 -31.73 -26.59 55.30
N PRO A 2 -32.76 -25.78 55.08
CA PRO A 2 -32.80 -24.73 54.05
C PRO A 2 -32.86 -23.31 54.64
N SER A 3 -32.32 -22.29 53.95
CA SER A 3 -32.88 -20.91 53.81
C SER A 3 -31.89 -19.91 53.14
N SER A 4 -32.32 -19.29 52.02
CA SER A 4 -32.27 -17.85 51.59
C SER A 4 -31.29 -16.86 52.25
N SER A 5 -30.74 -15.78 51.65
CA SER A 5 -30.96 -15.06 50.38
C SER A 5 -29.94 -13.90 50.18
N SER A 6 -29.66 -13.59 48.89
CA SER A 6 -29.41 -12.28 48.25
C SER A 6 -28.18 -11.43 48.59
N PHE A 7 -27.33 -11.15 47.58
CA PHE A 7 -27.11 -9.77 47.10
C PHE A 7 -26.50 -9.76 45.67
N LEU A 8 -27.14 -9.01 44.77
CA LEU A 8 -26.74 -8.77 43.37
C LEU A 8 -25.44 -7.95 43.30
N ARG A 9 -24.50 -8.31 42.40
CA ARG A 9 -23.61 -7.32 41.77
C ARG A 9 -23.08 -7.81 40.42
N LYS A 10 -23.31 -6.97 39.40
CA LYS A 10 -22.83 -7.06 38.02
C LYS A 10 -21.31 -7.28 37.97
N GLN A 11 -20.88 -8.21 37.11
CA GLN A 11 -19.50 -8.40 36.68
C GLN A 11 -19.22 -7.47 35.49
N GLU A 12 -18.28 -6.54 35.65
CA GLU A 12 -17.65 -5.82 34.53
C GLU A 12 -16.13 -6.06 34.57
N SER A 13 -15.63 -6.45 33.40
CA SER A 13 -14.25 -6.75 33.05
C SER A 13 -13.33 -5.53 33.13
N ARG A 14 -12.19 -5.65 33.82
CA ARG A 14 -11.06 -4.70 33.74
C ARG A 14 -9.80 -5.42 33.25
N MET A 15 -9.40 -5.13 32.01
CA MET A 15 -8.08 -5.42 31.46
C MET A 15 -7.06 -4.42 32.04
N ALA A 16 -5.97 -4.93 32.60
CA ALA A 16 -4.87 -4.16 33.14
C ALA A 16 -3.91 -3.73 32.01
N LEU A 17 -3.71 -2.42 31.84
CA LEU A 17 -2.64 -1.85 31.03
C LEU A 17 -1.45 -1.48 31.93
N GLY A 18 -0.31 -2.09 31.65
CA GLY A 18 0.95 -1.95 32.38
C GLY A 18 1.56 -0.55 32.32
N ARG A 19 2.07 -0.10 33.47
CA ARG A 19 2.75 1.17 33.69
C ARG A 19 4.11 1.23 32.96
N LYS A 20 4.36 2.26 32.14
CA LYS A 20 5.73 2.69 31.77
C LYS A 20 6.26 3.66 32.83
N LYS A 21 7.50 3.44 33.28
CA LYS A 21 8.21 4.29 34.26
C LYS A 21 8.46 5.68 33.67
N PHE A 22 7.99 6.72 34.35
CA PHE A 22 8.35 8.12 34.09
C PHE A 22 9.54 8.51 34.97
N LEU A 23 10.53 9.21 34.42
CA LEU A 23 11.60 9.86 35.18
C LEU A 23 11.04 11.16 35.77
N ASP A 24 10.98 11.21 37.10
CA ASP A 24 10.41 12.32 37.86
C ASP A 24 11.55 13.23 38.37
N THR A 25 11.77 14.36 37.70
CA THR A 25 12.79 15.35 38.11
C THR A 25 12.09 16.58 38.68
N ARG A 26 12.16 16.78 40.00
CA ARG A 26 11.56 17.94 40.67
C ARG A 26 12.45 19.18 40.49
N PHE A 27 11.87 20.28 40.01
CA PHE A 27 12.48 21.60 40.10
C PHE A 27 11.61 22.55 40.93
N ARG A 28 12.27 23.40 41.73
CA ARG A 28 11.63 24.43 42.57
C ARG A 28 11.83 25.79 41.90
N GLY A 29 10.73 26.40 41.45
CA GLY A 29 10.75 27.75 40.87
C GLY A 29 10.87 28.85 41.93
N TYR A 30 11.29 30.05 41.50
CA TYR A 30 11.48 31.25 42.33
C TYR A 30 10.21 31.82 42.99
N ASP A 31 9.03 31.23 42.74
CA ASP A 31 7.73 31.58 43.34
C ASP A 31 7.21 30.52 44.34
N GLY A 32 8.02 29.52 44.68
CA GLY A 32 7.73 28.53 45.71
C GLY A 32 6.73 27.44 45.32
N ARG A 33 6.25 27.38 44.07
CA ARG A 33 5.30 26.35 43.62
C ARG A 33 6.01 25.17 42.96
N VAL A 34 5.53 23.95 43.28
CA VAL A 34 6.05 22.69 42.75
C VAL A 34 5.22 22.29 41.53
N GLY A 35 5.86 22.18 40.36
CA GLY A 35 5.25 21.68 39.12
C GLY A 35 5.92 20.40 38.64
N PHE A 36 5.15 19.52 37.99
CA PHE A 36 5.65 18.30 37.34
C PHE A 36 5.71 18.53 35.82
N VAL A 37 6.85 18.20 35.20
CA VAL A 37 7.02 18.22 33.74
C VAL A 37 7.16 16.78 33.26
N PHE A 38 6.28 16.35 32.36
CA PHE A 38 6.39 15.07 31.66
C PHE A 38 7.08 15.29 30.31
N VAL A 39 8.30 14.80 30.15
CA VAL A 39 9.03 14.81 28.87
C VAL A 39 8.65 13.56 28.09
N LEU A 40 7.89 13.72 27.00
CA LEU A 40 7.64 12.65 26.03
C LEU A 40 8.72 12.72 24.93
N GLY A 41 9.78 11.94 25.10
CA GLY A 41 10.73 11.57 24.04
C GLY A 41 11.69 12.68 23.59
N SER A 42 12.99 12.51 23.87
CA SER A 42 14.05 13.35 23.33
C SER A 42 14.42 12.90 21.90
N CYS A 43 14.17 13.74 20.90
CA CYS A 43 14.79 13.65 19.58
C CYS A 43 16.18 14.29 19.66
N SER A 44 17.25 13.52 19.45
CA SER A 44 18.64 13.99 19.54
C SER A 44 19.08 14.96 18.43
N LEU A 45 18.17 15.31 17.50
CA LEU A 45 18.43 16.19 16.36
C LEU A 45 17.64 17.52 16.40
N CYS A 46 16.72 17.70 17.35
CA CYS A 46 15.94 18.95 17.48
C CYS A 46 16.39 19.74 18.71
N SER A 47 17.16 20.80 18.51
CA SER A 47 17.50 21.82 19.53
C SER A 47 16.35 22.80 19.81
N HIS A 48 15.09 22.36 19.70
CA HIS A 48 13.92 23.13 20.12
C HIS A 48 13.30 22.48 21.36
N PHE A 49 13.60 23.04 22.52
CA PHE A 49 12.87 22.77 23.76
C PHE A 49 11.54 23.53 23.72
N THR A 50 10.45 22.84 23.40
CA THR A 50 9.11 23.41 23.58
C THR A 50 8.76 23.37 25.07
N TYR A 51 8.90 24.51 25.76
CA TYR A 51 8.47 24.65 27.15
C TYR A 51 6.94 24.72 27.22
N PHE A 52 6.29 23.64 27.67
CA PHE A 52 4.88 23.68 28.02
C PHE A 52 4.71 24.22 29.46
N ARG A 53 4.20 25.44 29.58
CA ARG A 53 3.85 26.05 30.87
C ARG A 53 2.43 25.59 31.25
N PHE A 54 2.32 24.56 32.09
CA PHE A 54 1.02 24.07 32.58
C PHE A 54 0.49 24.95 33.73
N ALA A 55 -0.62 25.66 33.50
CA ALA A 55 -1.45 26.24 34.54
C ALA A 55 -2.75 25.41 34.71
N SER A 56 -3.20 25.30 35.95
CA SER A 56 -4.09 24.25 36.43
C SER A 56 -5.58 24.40 36.09
N ARG A 57 -6.22 23.21 36.04
CA ARG A 57 -7.63 22.86 36.32
C ARG A 57 -8.73 23.41 35.39
N ARG A 58 -9.35 22.43 34.72
CA ARG A 58 -10.61 22.43 33.93
C ARG A 58 -10.48 23.00 32.52
N GLY A 59 -10.28 22.08 31.57
CA GLY A 59 -10.46 22.32 30.14
C GLY A 59 -9.99 21.08 29.38
N VAL A 60 -10.90 20.44 28.64
CA VAL A 60 -10.52 19.48 27.60
C VAL A 60 -9.80 20.31 26.55
N PHE A 61 -8.50 20.09 26.36
CA PHE A 61 -7.74 20.75 25.30
C PHE A 61 -7.85 19.92 24.03
N THR A 62 -8.48 20.49 23.01
CA THR A 62 -8.29 20.10 21.61
C THR A 62 -6.88 20.50 21.17
N ILE A 63 -6.16 19.56 20.56
CA ILE A 63 -4.87 19.83 19.90
C ILE A 63 -5.14 20.87 18.80
N PRO A 64 -4.42 22.00 18.73
CA PRO A 64 -4.56 22.93 17.62
C PRO A 64 -4.20 22.22 16.32
N GLU A 65 -5.03 22.34 15.28
CA GLU A 65 -4.83 21.71 13.95
C GLU A 65 -3.49 22.08 13.28
N GLY A 66 -2.75 23.06 13.81
CA GLY A 66 -1.42 23.46 13.33
C GLY A 66 -0.26 22.52 13.71
N ASP A 67 -0.35 21.78 14.81
CA ASP A 67 0.78 20.98 15.33
C ASP A 67 0.93 19.60 14.69
N THR A 68 -0.12 19.10 14.02
CA THR A 68 -0.09 17.82 13.30
C THR A 68 0.73 17.89 12.01
N LYS A 69 0.82 19.08 11.39
CA LYS A 69 1.58 19.33 10.15
C LYS A 69 3.07 19.08 10.34
N PHE A 70 3.65 19.58 11.44
CA PHE A 70 5.08 19.45 11.72
C PHE A 70 5.47 18.00 12.07
N LEU A 71 4.62 17.29 12.80
CA LEU A 71 4.85 15.89 13.18
C LEU A 71 4.87 14.94 11.98
N ARG A 72 4.01 15.14 10.97
CA ARG A 72 3.95 14.27 9.78
C ARG A 72 5.11 14.46 8.80
N THR A 73 5.55 15.70 8.56
CA THR A 73 6.72 15.97 7.71
C THR A 73 7.98 15.36 8.33
N CYS A 74 8.18 15.57 9.64
CA CYS A 74 9.29 14.97 10.38
C CYS A 74 9.21 13.42 10.40
N PHE A 75 8.00 12.85 10.42
CA PHE A 75 7.79 11.40 10.36
C PHE A 75 8.16 10.78 9.00
N LYS A 76 7.83 11.44 7.89
CA LYS A 76 8.23 11.00 6.54
C LYS A 76 9.75 10.98 6.38
N ASP A 77 10.41 12.07 6.74
CA ASP A 77 11.86 12.20 6.62
C ASP A 77 12.57 11.16 7.51
N MET A 78 11.99 10.84 8.68
CA MET A 78 12.45 9.76 9.54
C MET A 78 12.26 8.37 8.90
N ILE A 79 11.13 8.08 8.24
CA ILE A 79 10.91 6.81 7.54
C ILE A 79 11.93 6.66 6.40
N GLU A 80 12.09 7.71 5.60
CA GLU A 80 13.04 7.73 4.50
C GLU A 80 14.46 7.43 4.99
N GLN A 81 14.91 8.12 6.04
CA GLN A 81 16.24 7.89 6.60
C GLN A 81 16.40 6.47 7.15
N LYS A 82 15.39 5.94 7.85
CA LYS A 82 15.42 4.54 8.34
C LYS A 82 15.51 3.53 7.20
N ILE A 83 14.79 3.73 6.10
CA ILE A 83 14.91 2.88 4.90
C ILE A 83 16.35 2.90 4.38
N ARG A 84 16.95 4.09 4.29
CA ARG A 84 18.33 4.26 3.82
C ARG A 84 19.34 3.58 4.73
N ASP A 85 19.18 3.71 6.05
CA ASP A 85 20.07 3.10 7.04
C ASP A 85 20.01 1.57 6.97
N ILE A 86 18.80 1.00 6.92
CA ILE A 86 18.60 -0.46 6.76
C ILE A 86 19.19 -0.93 5.43
N ALA A 87 18.91 -0.23 4.33
CA ALA A 87 19.45 -0.57 3.02
C ALA A 87 21.00 -0.54 3.01
N LYS A 88 21.59 0.48 3.66
CA LYS A 88 23.05 0.62 3.78
C LYS A 88 23.64 -0.55 4.54
N ASP A 89 23.05 -0.90 5.68
CA ASP A 89 23.49 -1.99 6.53
C ASP A 89 23.42 -3.35 5.81
N LEU A 90 22.30 -3.66 5.17
CA LEU A 90 22.12 -4.91 4.42
C LEU A 90 23.11 -5.07 3.27
N LEU A 91 23.41 -3.98 2.55
CA LEU A 91 24.40 -3.98 1.47
C LEU A 91 25.84 -4.05 1.99
N ALA A 92 26.17 -3.29 3.04
CA ALA A 92 27.51 -3.25 3.62
C ALA A 92 27.90 -4.61 4.23
N LYS A 93 26.95 -5.28 4.89
CA LYS A 93 27.11 -6.64 5.42
C LYS A 93 27.05 -7.73 4.35
N LYS A 94 26.79 -7.37 3.08
CA LYS A 94 26.56 -8.31 1.96
C LYS A 94 25.47 -9.33 2.26
N THR A 95 24.49 -8.96 3.09
CA THR A 95 23.31 -9.79 3.36
C THR A 95 22.44 -9.91 2.11
N VAL A 96 22.44 -8.86 1.27
CA VAL A 96 21.80 -8.80 -0.04
C VAL A 96 22.76 -8.20 -1.07
N ASP A 97 22.59 -8.56 -2.34
CA ASP A 97 23.36 -8.04 -3.48
C ASP A 97 22.74 -6.78 -4.10
N LEU A 98 21.46 -6.55 -3.79
CA LEU A 98 20.63 -5.54 -4.42
C LEU A 98 19.53 -5.07 -3.47
N VAL A 99 19.35 -3.75 -3.33
CA VAL A 99 18.16 -3.15 -2.73
C VAL A 99 17.32 -2.54 -3.85
N ILE A 100 16.04 -2.87 -3.89
CA ILE A 100 15.05 -2.25 -4.77
C ILE A 100 14.11 -1.40 -3.91
N GLY A 101 14.15 -0.09 -4.14
CA GLY A 101 13.26 0.85 -3.48
C GLY A 101 12.72 1.87 -4.47
N PHE A 102 12.43 3.05 -3.96
CA PHE A 102 11.85 4.16 -4.72
C PHE A 102 12.89 5.28 -4.84
N GLY A 103 12.97 5.96 -5.97
CA GLY A 103 13.86 7.10 -6.19
C GLY A 103 13.19 8.19 -7.01
N GLU A 104 13.67 9.42 -6.89
CA GLU A 104 13.14 10.54 -7.67
C GLU A 104 13.15 10.26 -9.17
N GLY A 105 12.03 10.56 -9.83
CA GLY A 105 11.92 10.52 -11.28
C GLY A 105 12.46 11.78 -11.92
N THR A 106 12.43 11.83 -13.25
CA THR A 106 12.82 13.02 -14.03
C THR A 106 11.70 14.04 -14.18
N LEU A 107 10.46 13.67 -13.82
CA LEU A 107 9.27 14.51 -13.92
C LEU A 107 8.70 14.75 -12.52
N PRO A 108 8.10 15.92 -12.26
CA PRO A 108 7.42 16.17 -11.00
C PRO A 108 6.28 15.17 -10.79
N LEU A 109 5.96 14.89 -9.51
CA LEU A 109 4.96 13.90 -9.10
C LEU A 109 5.28 12.46 -9.55
N ARG A 110 6.50 12.18 -10.03
CA ARG A 110 6.91 10.83 -10.40
C ARG A 110 8.08 10.36 -9.56
N VAL A 111 7.86 9.21 -8.96
CA VAL A 111 8.90 8.37 -8.38
C VAL A 111 9.04 7.12 -9.24
N THR A 112 10.27 6.60 -9.32
CA THR A 112 10.59 5.43 -10.13
C THR A 112 11.28 4.35 -9.29
N PRO A 113 11.16 3.07 -9.65
CA PRO A 113 11.92 2.00 -9.01
C PRO A 113 13.42 2.26 -9.10
N ARG A 114 14.11 2.18 -7.96
CA ARG A 114 15.54 2.46 -7.84
C ARG A 114 16.28 1.21 -7.38
N PHE A 115 17.34 0.86 -8.12
CA PHE A 115 18.17 -0.32 -7.88
C PHE A 115 19.51 0.13 -7.30
N ILE A 116 19.79 -0.25 -6.05
CA ILE A 116 21.00 0.15 -5.32
C ILE A 116 21.83 -1.10 -5.02
N ARG A 117 23.08 -1.11 -5.49
CA ARG A 117 24.07 -2.17 -5.22
C ARG A 117 25.29 -1.65 -4.44
N ASN A 118 25.45 -0.33 -4.37
CA ASN A 118 26.53 0.31 -3.62
C ASN A 118 25.92 0.96 -2.37
N PRO A 119 26.36 0.59 -1.15
CA PRO A 119 25.89 1.17 0.10
C PRO A 119 25.96 2.70 0.16
N GLU A 120 26.90 3.33 -0.55
CA GLU A 120 27.06 4.79 -0.57
C GLU A 120 26.06 5.52 -1.47
N LYS A 121 25.19 4.79 -2.17
CA LYS A 121 24.16 5.37 -3.06
C LYS A 121 22.73 5.23 -2.51
N VAL A 122 22.58 4.92 -1.22
CA VAL A 122 21.26 4.76 -0.58
C VAL A 122 20.53 6.09 -0.40
N ASP A 123 21.23 7.21 -0.37
CA ASP A 123 20.71 8.58 -0.38
C ASP A 123 19.72 8.84 -1.53
N ARG A 124 19.83 8.07 -2.62
CA ARG A 124 18.93 8.13 -3.77
C ARG A 124 17.57 7.49 -3.54
N LEU A 125 17.39 6.79 -2.42
CA LEU A 125 16.11 6.21 -2.04
C LEU A 125 15.24 7.31 -1.43
N VAL A 126 13.98 7.39 -1.84
CA VAL A 126 12.99 8.34 -1.32
C VAL A 126 11.74 7.62 -0.86
N TRP A 127 10.98 8.26 0.01
CA TRP A 127 9.67 7.77 0.43
C TRP A 127 8.64 8.88 0.48
N ASN A 128 7.64 8.84 -0.40
CA ASN A 128 6.60 9.85 -0.51
C ASN A 128 5.31 9.27 -1.12
N SER A 129 4.26 10.07 -1.23
CA SER A 129 2.96 9.62 -1.76
C SER A 129 2.92 9.26 -3.25
N PHE A 130 4.02 9.46 -3.98
CA PHE A 130 4.16 9.10 -5.39
C PHE A 130 4.89 7.76 -5.59
N CYS A 131 5.22 7.04 -4.51
CA CYS A 131 5.82 5.69 -4.51
C CYS A 131 4.83 4.60 -4.97
N GLU A 132 4.23 4.81 -6.14
CA GLU A 132 3.03 4.12 -6.65
C GLU A 132 3.30 2.74 -7.25
N ASN A 133 4.55 2.43 -7.62
CA ASN A 133 4.90 1.16 -8.25
C ASN A 133 4.84 0.01 -7.24
N ASN A 134 4.40 -1.17 -7.69
CA ASN A 134 4.55 -2.39 -6.91
C ASN A 134 5.90 -3.05 -7.28
N LEU A 135 6.86 -2.99 -6.35
CA LEU A 135 8.22 -3.45 -6.61
C LEU A 135 8.35 -4.98 -6.72
N ALA A 136 7.34 -5.74 -6.27
CA ALA A 136 7.33 -7.19 -6.39
C ALA A 136 7.39 -7.68 -7.85
N THR A 137 7.07 -6.84 -8.83
CA THR A 137 7.24 -7.15 -10.27
C THR A 137 8.68 -7.51 -10.64
N TYR A 138 9.67 -7.04 -9.88
CA TYR A 138 11.07 -7.31 -10.17
C TYR A 138 11.57 -8.63 -9.56
N VAL A 139 10.84 -9.24 -8.63
CA VAL A 139 11.27 -10.44 -7.90
C VAL A 139 11.53 -11.61 -8.86
N HIS A 140 10.55 -11.92 -9.72
CA HIS A 140 10.70 -13.01 -10.69
C HIS A 140 11.64 -12.66 -11.85
N LYS A 141 11.80 -11.36 -12.17
CA LYS A 141 12.69 -10.88 -13.26
C LYS A 141 14.16 -10.84 -12.85
N LEU A 142 14.44 -10.72 -11.55
CA LEU A 142 15.78 -10.59 -10.98
C LEU A 142 16.11 -11.71 -9.98
N ASN A 143 15.47 -12.86 -10.13
CA ASN A 143 15.58 -14.04 -9.25
C ASN A 143 16.99 -14.68 -9.16
N ARG A 144 18.01 -14.10 -9.79
CA ARG A 144 19.43 -14.45 -9.60
C ARG A 144 20.11 -13.72 -8.45
N PHE A 145 19.52 -12.61 -7.98
CA PHE A 145 20.08 -11.81 -6.89
C PHE A 145 19.39 -12.15 -5.58
N LYS A 146 20.15 -12.12 -4.49
CA LYS A 146 19.56 -11.98 -3.15
C LYS A 146 19.27 -10.50 -2.94
N MET A 147 18.02 -10.14 -2.65
CA MET A 147 17.60 -8.74 -2.71
C MET A 147 16.76 -8.32 -1.52
N ALA A 148 16.85 -7.03 -1.17
CA ALA A 148 15.91 -6.39 -0.27
C ALA A 148 14.92 -5.53 -1.07
N LEU A 149 13.63 -5.56 -0.72
CA LEU A 149 12.60 -4.73 -1.33
C LEU A 149 11.97 -3.81 -0.29
N VAL A 150 11.82 -2.52 -0.63
CA VAL A 150 10.96 -1.61 0.13
C VAL A 150 9.51 -1.88 -0.24
N VAL A 151 8.72 -2.43 0.67
CA VAL A 151 7.37 -2.92 0.38
C VAL A 151 6.28 -2.16 1.13
N LYS A 152 5.23 -1.80 0.39
CA LYS A 152 3.91 -1.41 0.92
C LYS A 152 3.11 -2.65 1.30
N GLY A 153 1.97 -2.47 1.97
CA GLY A 153 1.01 -3.56 2.24
C GLY A 153 0.66 -4.42 1.01
N CYS A 154 0.30 -3.79 -0.11
CA CYS A 154 -0.02 -4.51 -1.35
C CYS A 154 1.21 -5.15 -2.03
N ASP A 155 2.41 -4.58 -1.86
CA ASP A 155 3.65 -5.12 -2.39
C ASP A 155 4.04 -6.38 -1.60
N ALA A 156 3.99 -6.34 -0.27
CA ALA A 156 4.28 -7.48 0.61
C ALA A 156 3.37 -8.67 0.30
N ARG A 157 2.06 -8.43 0.18
CA ARG A 157 1.10 -9.46 -0.25
C ARG A 157 1.43 -10.07 -1.61
N SER A 158 1.97 -9.26 -2.52
CA SER A 158 2.40 -9.75 -3.84
C SER A 158 3.67 -10.61 -3.72
N VAL A 159 4.60 -10.26 -2.83
CA VAL A 159 5.78 -11.09 -2.54
C VAL A 159 5.37 -12.41 -1.90
N THR A 160 4.46 -12.41 -0.93
CA THR A 160 3.92 -13.64 -0.30
C THR A 160 3.27 -14.55 -1.34
N ALA A 161 2.42 -14.01 -2.21
CA ALA A 161 1.81 -14.79 -3.30
C ALA A 161 2.86 -15.38 -4.26
N LEU A 162 3.91 -14.62 -4.61
CA LEU A 162 5.02 -15.12 -5.41
C LEU A 162 5.82 -16.22 -4.68
N SER A 163 5.91 -16.17 -3.36
CA SER A 163 6.57 -17.18 -2.53
C SER A 163 5.80 -18.50 -2.54
N LEU A 164 4.48 -18.44 -2.31
CA LEU A 164 3.57 -19.58 -2.40
C LEU A 164 3.63 -20.27 -3.77
N GLU A 165 3.75 -19.48 -4.83
CA GLU A 165 3.89 -19.98 -6.20
C GLU A 165 5.34 -20.37 -6.56
N LYS A 166 6.27 -20.36 -5.59
CA LYS A 166 7.68 -20.76 -5.72
C LYS A 166 8.45 -19.99 -6.79
N ARG A 167 8.23 -18.68 -6.91
CA ARG A 167 8.89 -17.83 -7.91
C ARG A 167 10.31 -17.38 -7.54
N PHE A 168 10.72 -17.61 -6.30
CA PHE A 168 12.06 -17.35 -5.78
C PHE A 168 12.37 -18.33 -4.66
N GLN A 169 13.65 -18.47 -4.30
CA GLN A 169 14.07 -19.39 -3.23
C GLN A 169 13.81 -18.81 -1.84
N PRO A 170 13.49 -19.64 -0.83
CA PRO A 170 13.38 -19.18 0.55
C PRO A 170 14.62 -18.39 1.00
N GLY A 171 14.42 -17.29 1.73
CA GLY A 171 15.51 -16.41 2.19
C GLY A 171 16.20 -15.56 1.12
N GLN A 172 15.77 -15.65 -0.14
CA GLN A 172 16.31 -14.83 -1.23
C GLN A 172 15.86 -13.36 -1.16
N ILE A 173 14.68 -13.12 -0.59
CA ILE A 173 14.06 -11.80 -0.50
C ILE A 173 14.02 -11.36 0.96
N ILE A 174 14.42 -10.11 1.22
CA ILE A 174 14.22 -9.41 2.49
C ILE A 174 13.24 -8.27 2.25
N MET A 175 12.15 -8.21 3.00
CA MET A 175 11.14 -7.17 2.92
C MET A 175 11.38 -6.09 3.96
N ILE A 176 11.70 -4.89 3.50
CA ILE A 176 11.72 -3.65 4.29
C ILE A 176 10.31 -3.06 4.21
N GLY A 177 9.46 -3.39 5.17
CA GLY A 177 8.06 -3.02 5.22
C GLY A 177 7.84 -1.58 5.69
N VAL A 178 7.07 -0.81 4.92
CA VAL A 178 6.61 0.52 5.31
C VAL A 178 5.07 0.55 5.38
N PRO A 179 4.47 0.83 6.55
CA PRO A 179 3.03 1.08 6.67
C PRO A 179 2.55 2.16 5.70
N CYS A 180 1.69 1.77 4.76
CA CYS A 180 1.34 2.60 3.61
C CYS A 180 0.31 3.67 3.99
N GLN A 181 0.63 4.94 3.74
CA GLN A 181 -0.30 6.06 3.92
C GLN A 181 -1.26 6.25 2.73
N ARG A 182 -1.37 5.27 1.82
CA ARG A 182 -2.05 5.35 0.50
C ARG A 182 -1.20 6.13 -0.52
N MET A 183 -1.53 6.03 -1.80
CA MET A 183 -0.76 6.67 -2.89
C MET A 183 -1.64 7.67 -3.65
N VAL A 184 -1.03 8.77 -4.08
CA VAL A 184 -1.68 9.87 -4.78
C VAL A 184 -1.70 9.63 -6.29
N ASP A 185 -2.85 9.85 -6.89
CA ASP A 185 -3.04 9.89 -8.33
C ASP A 185 -2.52 11.20 -8.91
N ARG A 186 -1.29 11.14 -9.42
CA ARG A 186 -0.64 12.27 -10.09
C ARG A 186 -1.46 12.83 -11.25
N ARG A 187 -2.30 12.03 -11.92
CA ARG A 187 -3.13 12.53 -13.03
C ARG A 187 -4.27 13.40 -12.53
N LYS A 188 -4.87 13.06 -11.38
CA LYS A 188 -5.87 13.93 -10.74
C LYS A 188 -5.25 15.27 -10.33
N VAL A 189 -4.03 15.23 -9.77
CA VAL A 189 -3.27 16.44 -9.42
C VAL A 189 -3.00 17.29 -10.65
N SER A 190 -2.50 16.69 -11.75
CA SER A 190 -2.25 17.41 -13.00
C SER A 190 -3.52 18.03 -13.61
N ARG A 191 -4.69 17.39 -13.45
CA ARG A 191 -5.97 17.93 -13.95
C ARG A 191 -6.56 19.04 -13.09
N SER A 192 -6.15 19.17 -11.83
CA SER A 192 -6.67 20.22 -10.94
C SER A 192 -5.98 21.57 -11.11
N VAL A 193 -4.90 21.64 -11.89
CA VAL A 193 -4.13 22.88 -12.13
C VAL A 193 -4.19 23.27 -13.60
N THR A 194 -4.17 24.58 -13.86
CA THR A 194 -4.11 25.12 -15.21
C THR A 194 -2.67 25.44 -15.56
N GLY A 195 -2.00 24.53 -16.28
CA GLY A 195 -0.63 24.71 -16.76
C GLY A 195 0.28 23.51 -16.50
N GLU A 196 1.51 23.58 -17.01
CA GLU A 196 2.52 22.54 -16.77
C GLU A 196 3.05 22.65 -15.33
N ILE A 197 3.08 21.51 -14.64
CA ILE A 197 3.70 21.40 -13.32
C ILE A 197 5.20 21.30 -13.52
N LEU A 198 5.95 22.24 -12.94
CA LEU A 198 7.41 22.26 -12.99
C LEU A 198 8.03 21.64 -11.74
N GLN A 199 7.38 21.82 -10.58
CA GLN A 199 7.84 21.28 -9.31
C GLN A 199 6.65 20.81 -8.47
N ALA A 200 6.87 19.74 -7.71
CA ALA A 200 5.92 19.31 -6.70
C ALA A 200 6.64 18.78 -5.47
N ARG A 201 6.14 19.12 -4.29
CA ARG A 201 6.67 18.66 -3.00
C ARG A 201 5.52 18.28 -2.09
N GLU A 202 5.72 17.22 -1.32
CA GLU A 202 4.77 16.78 -0.30
C GLU A 202 5.25 17.25 1.07
N GLU A 203 4.40 18.04 1.74
CA GLU A 203 4.63 18.64 3.05
C GLU A 203 3.49 18.24 4.00
N GLY A 204 3.68 17.15 4.74
CA GLY A 204 2.64 16.58 5.60
C GLY A 204 1.44 16.11 4.78
N ASP A 205 0.27 16.72 5.01
CA ASP A 205 -0.98 16.37 4.34
C ASP A 205 -1.26 17.21 3.07
N LEU A 206 -0.30 18.06 2.70
CA LEU A 206 -0.41 18.95 1.56
C LEU A 206 0.59 18.57 0.47
N ILE A 207 0.15 18.75 -0.78
CA ILE A 207 0.99 18.66 -1.96
C ILE A 207 1.13 20.08 -2.49
N GLN A 208 2.32 20.65 -2.34
CA GLN A 208 2.68 21.93 -2.94
C GLN A 208 3.01 21.69 -4.40
N VAL A 209 2.29 22.34 -5.31
CA VAL A 209 2.48 22.23 -6.75
C VAL A 209 2.76 23.60 -7.31
N ARG A 210 3.85 23.72 -8.08
CA ARG A 210 4.28 24.96 -8.71
C ARG A 210 4.49 24.77 -10.21
N GLY A 211 3.98 25.72 -10.98
CA GLY A 211 4.24 25.84 -12.40
C GLY A 211 4.55 27.29 -12.78
N ASP A 212 4.45 27.59 -14.07
CA ASP A 212 4.63 28.96 -14.55
C ASP A 212 3.40 29.82 -14.19
N GLY A 213 3.60 30.87 -13.40
CA GLY A 213 2.54 31.77 -12.97
C GLY A 213 1.55 31.21 -11.92
N PHE A 214 1.77 30.01 -11.37
CA PHE A 214 0.92 29.47 -10.29
C PHE A 214 1.69 28.68 -9.22
N GLU A 215 1.19 28.77 -8.00
CA GLU A 215 1.58 27.94 -6.87
C GLU A 215 0.33 27.61 -6.07
N VAL A 216 0.05 26.32 -5.88
CA VAL A 216 -1.15 25.86 -5.18
C VAL A 216 -0.80 24.80 -4.15
N SER A 217 -1.55 24.82 -3.05
CA SER A 217 -1.47 23.81 -2.01
C SER A 217 -2.70 22.92 -2.08
N LEU A 218 -2.50 21.64 -2.32
CA LEU A 218 -3.57 20.66 -2.53
C LEU A 218 -3.63 19.67 -1.37
N LYS A 219 -4.83 19.40 -0.86
CA LYS A 219 -5.01 18.41 0.21
C LYS A 219 -4.86 17.01 -0.35
N ARG A 220 -3.86 16.28 0.14
CA ARG A 220 -3.45 14.97 -0.37
C ARG A 220 -4.58 13.94 -0.50
N GLU A 221 -5.48 13.90 0.47
CA GLU A 221 -6.56 12.89 0.55
C GLU A 221 -7.55 12.97 -0.62
N ASP A 222 -7.71 14.15 -1.22
CA ASP A 222 -8.62 14.38 -2.34
C ASP A 222 -8.09 13.76 -3.65
N PHE A 223 -6.79 13.48 -3.69
CA PHE A 223 -6.09 13.03 -4.91
C PHE A 223 -5.67 11.56 -4.86
N LEU A 224 -6.18 10.75 -3.93
CA LEU A 224 -5.79 9.34 -3.85
C LEU A 224 -6.25 8.52 -5.08
N TYR A 225 -5.47 7.49 -5.41
CA TYR A 225 -5.89 6.45 -6.37
C TYR A 225 -7.15 5.73 -5.88
N SER A 226 -8.06 5.34 -6.78
CA SER A 226 -9.27 4.56 -6.46
C SER A 226 -8.93 3.27 -5.69
N SER A 227 -7.95 2.51 -6.19
CA SER A 227 -7.40 1.32 -5.50
C SER A 227 -6.88 1.61 -4.09
N CYS A 228 -6.34 2.80 -3.85
CA CYS A 228 -5.85 3.22 -2.55
C CYS A 228 -6.97 3.75 -1.63
N GLN A 229 -8.04 4.34 -2.17
CA GLN A 229 -9.25 4.73 -1.44
C GLN A 229 -9.98 3.49 -0.90
N ALA A 230 -10.00 2.41 -1.68
CA ALA A 230 -10.54 1.11 -1.33
C ALA A 230 -9.54 0.18 -0.60
N CYS A 231 -8.36 0.65 -0.17
CA CYS A 231 -7.35 -0.25 0.38
C CYS A 231 -7.64 -0.59 1.86
N THR A 232 -7.67 -1.89 2.15
CA THR A 232 -7.89 -2.47 3.50
C THR A 232 -6.64 -3.08 4.12
N ARG A 233 -5.58 -3.29 3.32
CA ARG A 233 -4.31 -3.91 3.74
C ARG A 233 -3.16 -2.94 3.51
N ARG A 234 -2.96 -2.05 4.48
CA ARG A 234 -1.98 -0.96 4.43
C ARG A 234 -0.67 -1.34 5.08
N ASN A 235 -0.71 -2.22 6.07
CA ASN A 235 0.46 -2.73 6.75
C ASN A 235 1.07 -3.88 5.94
N PRO A 236 2.39 -3.85 5.66
CA PRO A 236 3.10 -4.96 5.05
C PRO A 236 3.24 -6.11 6.04
N THR A 237 2.22 -6.96 6.08
CA THR A 237 2.23 -8.22 6.81
C THR A 237 3.40 -9.08 6.33
N GLN A 238 4.04 -9.79 7.25
CA GLN A 238 5.19 -10.68 6.97
C GLN A 238 6.49 -9.98 6.55
N ALA A 239 6.59 -8.64 6.65
CA ALA A 239 7.85 -7.96 6.40
C ALA A 239 8.93 -8.35 7.44
N ASP A 240 10.17 -8.55 6.99
CA ASP A 240 11.31 -8.90 7.85
C ASP A 240 11.71 -7.74 8.76
N VAL A 241 11.62 -6.51 8.25
CA VAL A 241 11.93 -5.29 9.00
C VAL A 241 10.83 -4.26 8.78
N MET A 242 10.24 -3.77 9.87
CA MET A 242 9.20 -2.73 9.83
C MET A 242 9.79 -1.33 10.04
N VAL A 243 9.47 -0.40 9.13
CA VAL A 243 9.88 1.00 9.18
C VAL A 243 8.68 1.88 9.47
N GLY A 244 8.41 2.07 10.76
CA GLY A 244 7.29 2.87 11.26
C GLY A 244 6.23 2.03 11.95
N ASP A 245 5.34 2.70 12.68
CA ASP A 245 4.27 2.05 13.42
C ASP A 245 3.14 1.62 12.48
N PRO A 246 2.49 0.47 12.73
CA PRO A 246 1.32 0.04 11.98
C PRO A 246 0.23 1.11 11.94
N VAL A 247 -0.41 1.25 10.79
CA VAL A 247 -1.58 2.12 10.62
C VAL A 247 -2.85 1.32 10.87
N GLU A 248 -3.91 2.02 11.25
CA GLU A 248 -5.23 1.40 11.35
C GLU A 248 -5.69 0.86 9.98
N GLU A 249 -6.35 -0.29 9.95
CA GLU A 249 -6.88 -0.89 8.73
C GLU A 249 -8.39 -0.94 8.80
N SER A 250 -9.05 -0.48 7.73
CA SER A 250 -10.50 -0.58 7.59
C SER A 250 -10.90 -1.98 7.05
N PRO A 251 -12.06 -2.51 7.46
CA PRO A 251 -12.51 -3.84 7.03
C PRO A 251 -12.86 -3.91 5.53
N LEU A 252 -12.67 -5.10 4.94
CA LEU A 252 -12.80 -5.38 3.50
C LEU A 252 -14.17 -4.96 2.89
N LYS A 253 -15.27 -5.10 3.64
CA LYS A 253 -16.63 -4.79 3.15
C LYS A 253 -16.89 -3.30 2.85
N GLU A 254 -16.07 -2.41 3.41
CA GLU A 254 -16.14 -0.97 3.18
C GLU A 254 -15.34 -0.54 1.93
N ALA A 255 -14.53 -1.42 1.34
CA ALA A 255 -13.64 -1.07 0.23
C ALA A 255 -14.28 -1.17 -1.17
N TYR A 256 -15.22 -2.07 -1.37
CA TYR A 256 -15.67 -2.47 -2.72
C TYR A 256 -16.78 -1.59 -3.31
N HIS A 257 -16.72 -0.26 -3.12
CA HIS A 257 -17.75 0.64 -3.64
C HIS A 257 -17.93 0.52 -5.16
N GLU A 258 -16.83 0.47 -5.91
CA GLU A 258 -16.87 0.31 -7.37
C GLU A 258 -17.48 -1.03 -7.81
N VAL A 259 -17.20 -2.12 -7.10
CA VAL A 259 -17.78 -3.43 -7.39
C VAL A 259 -19.27 -3.44 -7.07
N LYS A 260 -19.69 -2.86 -5.93
CA LYS A 260 -21.12 -2.76 -5.57
C LYS A 260 -21.90 -1.96 -6.61
N ASP A 261 -21.31 -0.88 -7.14
CA ASP A 261 -21.97 -0.09 -8.17
C ASP A 261 -22.02 -0.83 -9.51
N PHE A 262 -20.96 -1.56 -9.86
CA PHE A 262 -20.95 -2.45 -11.03
C PHE A 262 -21.97 -3.59 -10.91
N GLU A 263 -22.17 -4.14 -9.70
CA GLU A 263 -23.15 -5.20 -9.43
C GLU A 263 -24.61 -4.72 -9.48
N LYS A 264 -24.87 -3.43 -9.29
CA LYS A 264 -26.23 -2.87 -9.47
C LYS A 264 -26.63 -2.72 -10.93
N MET A 265 -25.65 -2.66 -11.84
CA MET A 265 -25.90 -2.53 -13.29
C MET A 265 -26.53 -3.82 -13.86
N SER A 266 -27.39 -3.67 -14.87
CA SER A 266 -27.91 -4.80 -15.64
C SER A 266 -26.78 -5.50 -16.43
N PRO A 267 -26.96 -6.75 -16.86
CA PRO A 267 -26.00 -7.44 -17.72
C PRO A 267 -25.61 -6.64 -18.97
N GLU A 268 -26.58 -5.98 -19.61
CA GLU A 268 -26.36 -5.15 -20.81
C GLU A 268 -25.57 -3.88 -20.48
N GLU A 269 -25.85 -3.24 -19.35
CA GLU A 269 -25.10 -2.07 -18.89
C GLU A 269 -23.65 -2.42 -18.55
N ARG A 270 -23.43 -3.56 -17.88
CA ARG A 270 -22.08 -4.08 -17.61
C ARG A 270 -21.32 -4.39 -18.89
N TRP A 271 -21.98 -5.01 -19.86
CA TRP A 271 -21.37 -5.31 -21.16
C TRP A 271 -20.97 -4.04 -21.90
N LYS A 272 -21.84 -3.03 -21.97
CA LYS A 272 -21.52 -1.72 -22.57
C LYS A 272 -20.39 -1.01 -21.83
N PHE A 273 -20.36 -1.07 -20.50
CA PHE A 273 -19.25 -0.52 -19.71
C PHE A 273 -17.93 -1.20 -20.07
N PHE A 274 -17.91 -2.53 -20.11
CA PHE A 274 -16.75 -3.33 -20.48
C PHE A 274 -16.27 -3.06 -21.91
N GLU A 275 -17.18 -3.01 -22.88
CA GLU A 275 -16.87 -2.68 -24.28
C GLU A 275 -16.25 -1.28 -24.40
N ARG A 276 -16.81 -0.28 -23.69
CA ARG A 276 -16.26 1.08 -23.68
C ARG A 276 -14.84 1.15 -23.10
N GLU A 277 -14.57 0.42 -22.01
CA GLU A 277 -13.23 0.38 -21.43
C GLU A 277 -12.22 -0.34 -22.36
N THR A 278 -12.62 -1.48 -22.93
CA THR A 278 -11.71 -2.33 -23.73
C THR A 278 -11.43 -1.78 -25.13
N SER A 279 -12.39 -1.11 -25.77
CA SER A 279 -12.22 -0.49 -27.10
C SER A 279 -11.13 0.58 -27.16
N ARG A 280 -10.76 1.16 -26.01
CA ARG A 280 -9.67 2.15 -25.87
C ARG A 280 -8.29 1.49 -25.79
N CYS A 281 -8.22 0.16 -25.71
CA CYS A 281 -6.98 -0.57 -25.50
C CYS A 281 -6.11 -0.61 -26.76
N ILE A 282 -4.92 -0.02 -26.65
CA ILE A 282 -3.90 -0.02 -27.72
C ILE A 282 -2.93 -1.21 -27.63
N ARG A 283 -3.21 -2.21 -26.78
CA ARG A 283 -2.38 -3.42 -26.57
C ARG A 283 -0.88 -3.14 -26.35
N CYS A 284 -0.54 -2.03 -25.68
CA CYS A 284 0.85 -1.74 -25.32
C CYS A 284 1.44 -2.67 -24.25
N TYR A 285 0.59 -3.51 -23.63
CA TYR A 285 0.92 -4.48 -22.58
C TYR A 285 1.60 -3.91 -21.32
N ALA A 286 1.64 -2.60 -21.13
CA ALA A 286 2.18 -1.99 -19.90
C ALA A 286 1.54 -2.57 -18.63
N CYS A 287 0.23 -2.85 -18.66
CA CYS A 287 -0.50 -3.48 -17.56
C CYS A 287 -0.02 -4.93 -17.27
N ARG A 288 0.46 -5.68 -18.27
CA ARG A 288 1.11 -6.99 -18.09
C ARG A 288 2.47 -6.80 -17.44
N GLU A 289 3.30 -5.90 -17.98
CA GLU A 289 4.70 -5.75 -17.56
C GLU A 289 4.87 -5.27 -16.12
N VAL A 290 3.93 -4.47 -15.61
CA VAL A 290 3.96 -3.97 -14.22
C VAL A 290 3.31 -4.91 -13.21
N CYS A 291 2.63 -5.98 -13.65
CA CYS A 291 1.91 -6.86 -12.75
C CYS A 291 2.86 -7.91 -12.15
N PRO A 292 2.98 -8.01 -10.80
CA PRO A 292 3.85 -9.01 -10.19
C PRO A 292 3.46 -10.47 -10.52
N MET A 293 2.18 -10.72 -10.78
CA MET A 293 1.64 -12.06 -11.04
C MET A 293 1.71 -12.47 -12.52
N CYS A 294 2.16 -11.57 -13.41
CA CYS A 294 2.35 -11.86 -14.83
C CYS A 294 3.82 -12.25 -15.09
N TYR A 295 4.18 -13.48 -14.75
CA TYR A 295 5.56 -13.98 -14.86
C TYR A 295 5.74 -15.20 -15.78
N CYS A 296 4.68 -15.65 -16.46
CA CYS A 296 4.74 -16.83 -17.33
C CYS A 296 5.85 -16.67 -18.38
N SER A 297 6.58 -17.75 -18.67
CA SER A 297 7.63 -17.75 -19.70
C SER A 297 7.08 -17.47 -21.09
N GLU A 298 5.88 -17.99 -21.37
CA GLU A 298 5.12 -17.73 -22.58
C GLU A 298 3.73 -17.25 -22.18
N CYS A 299 3.29 -16.13 -22.78
CA CYS A 299 1.95 -15.59 -22.56
C CYS A 299 1.03 -16.01 -23.71
N PHE A 300 -0.26 -16.23 -23.43
CA PHE A 300 -1.26 -16.54 -24.46
C PHE A 300 -1.31 -15.49 -25.59
N VAL A 301 -0.92 -14.24 -25.31
CA VAL A 301 -0.84 -13.17 -26.32
C VAL A 301 0.33 -13.32 -27.27
N ASP A 302 1.37 -14.04 -26.86
CA ASP A 302 2.60 -14.29 -27.62
C ASP A 302 2.60 -15.69 -28.26
N SER A 303 1.66 -16.56 -27.86
CA SER A 303 1.58 -17.93 -28.36
C SER A 303 1.02 -18.00 -29.78
N SER A 304 1.78 -18.66 -30.65
CA SER A 304 1.38 -18.91 -32.05
C SER A 304 0.72 -20.27 -32.25
N ASN A 305 0.87 -21.20 -31.30
CA ASN A 305 0.31 -22.55 -31.38
C ASN A 305 0.01 -23.15 -29.98
N PRO A 306 -1.26 -23.23 -29.56
CA PRO A 306 -2.45 -22.71 -30.25
C PRO A 306 -2.48 -21.18 -30.26
N LYS A 307 -2.99 -20.59 -31.34
CA LYS A 307 -3.15 -19.14 -31.45
C LYS A 307 -4.44 -18.71 -30.77
N TRP A 308 -4.32 -18.02 -29.64
CA TRP A 308 -5.46 -17.60 -28.82
C TRP A 308 -6.08 -16.27 -29.25
N ILE A 309 -5.26 -15.37 -29.80
CA ILE A 309 -5.65 -14.01 -30.12
C ILE A 309 -4.92 -13.56 -31.38
N GLU A 310 -5.58 -12.79 -32.23
CA GLU A 310 -4.92 -12.18 -33.38
C GLU A 310 -4.02 -11.02 -32.93
N LYS A 311 -3.17 -10.52 -33.84
CA LYS A 311 -2.40 -9.28 -33.60
C LYS A 311 -3.23 -8.01 -33.85
N SER A 312 -4.48 -8.18 -34.27
CA SER A 312 -5.40 -7.11 -34.62
C SER A 312 -5.96 -6.38 -33.38
N PHE A 313 -6.65 -5.26 -33.61
CA PHE A 313 -7.41 -4.54 -32.59
C PHE A 313 -8.92 -4.81 -32.71
N SER A 314 -9.31 -6.00 -33.20
CA SER A 314 -10.72 -6.36 -33.26
C SER A 314 -11.34 -6.29 -31.86
N PRO A 315 -12.61 -5.87 -31.72
CA PRO A 315 -13.27 -5.81 -30.42
C PRO A 315 -13.17 -7.14 -29.65
N SER A 316 -13.37 -8.26 -30.35
CA SER A 316 -13.27 -9.60 -29.77
C SER A 316 -11.88 -9.88 -29.19
N ASP A 317 -10.80 -9.55 -29.90
CA ASP A 317 -9.43 -9.74 -29.41
C ASP A 317 -9.16 -8.89 -28.16
N LEU A 318 -9.55 -7.61 -28.20
CA LEU A 318 -9.36 -6.69 -27.08
C LEU A 318 -10.11 -7.18 -25.85
N GLN A 319 -11.38 -7.52 -25.99
CA GLN A 319 -12.22 -8.05 -24.93
C GLN A 319 -11.65 -9.36 -24.37
N PHE A 320 -11.25 -10.28 -25.25
CA PHE A 320 -10.64 -11.56 -24.87
C PHE A 320 -9.37 -11.36 -24.03
N TYR A 321 -8.48 -10.45 -24.43
CA TYR A 321 -7.29 -10.11 -23.65
C TYR A 321 -7.63 -9.68 -22.22
N HIS A 322 -8.62 -8.80 -22.06
CA HIS A 322 -9.02 -8.29 -20.75
C HIS A 322 -9.70 -9.35 -19.88
N ILE A 323 -10.55 -10.20 -20.46
CA ILE A 323 -11.21 -11.31 -19.75
C ILE A 323 -10.19 -12.34 -19.28
N VAL A 324 -9.36 -12.86 -20.19
CA VAL A 324 -8.36 -13.89 -19.87
C VAL A 324 -7.35 -13.37 -18.85
N ARG A 325 -6.91 -12.11 -19.00
CA ARG A 325 -6.01 -11.51 -18.01
C ARG A 325 -6.67 -11.38 -16.65
N ALA A 326 -7.94 -10.96 -16.56
CA ALA A 326 -8.65 -10.90 -15.28
C ALA A 326 -8.77 -12.30 -14.67
N TYR A 327 -9.13 -13.30 -15.48
CA TYR A 327 -9.24 -14.70 -15.06
C TYR A 327 -7.92 -15.26 -14.49
N HIS A 328 -6.78 -15.04 -15.17
CA HIS A 328 -5.45 -15.45 -14.69
C HIS A 328 -5.02 -14.78 -13.37
N GLN A 329 -5.71 -13.72 -12.94
CA GLN A 329 -5.44 -12.98 -11.71
C GLN A 329 -6.38 -13.38 -10.56
N THR A 330 -7.38 -14.21 -10.81
CA THR A 330 -8.34 -14.69 -9.80
C THR A 330 -7.60 -15.41 -8.67
N GLY A 331 -7.73 -14.92 -7.43
CA GLY A 331 -7.01 -15.44 -6.27
C GLY A 331 -5.51 -15.09 -6.22
N ARG A 332 -5.02 -14.25 -7.13
CA ARG A 332 -3.61 -13.84 -7.22
C ARG A 332 -3.41 -12.33 -7.16
N CYS A 333 -4.46 -11.55 -7.46
CA CYS A 333 -4.38 -10.09 -7.43
C CYS A 333 -4.32 -9.55 -6.00
N SER A 334 -3.28 -8.77 -5.67
CA SER A 334 -3.16 -8.05 -4.39
C SER A 334 -3.92 -6.72 -4.35
N GLY A 335 -4.61 -6.34 -5.44
CA GLY A 335 -5.35 -5.08 -5.53
C GLY A 335 -4.48 -3.82 -5.59
N CYS A 336 -3.19 -3.94 -5.94
CA CYS A 336 -2.25 -2.82 -5.89
C CYS A 336 -2.52 -1.67 -6.89
N GLY A 337 -3.35 -1.88 -7.92
CA GLY A 337 -3.69 -0.88 -8.93
C GLY A 337 -2.58 -0.57 -9.97
N ALA A 338 -1.42 -1.22 -9.88
CA ALA A 338 -0.27 -0.92 -10.76
C ALA A 338 -0.62 -1.01 -12.26
N CYS A 339 -1.50 -1.94 -12.65
CA CYS A 339 -1.92 -2.12 -14.03
C CYS A 339 -2.71 -0.94 -14.61
N GLU A 340 -3.59 -0.32 -13.83
CA GLU A 340 -4.34 0.88 -14.24
C GLU A 340 -3.43 2.11 -14.30
N ARG A 341 -2.54 2.24 -13.32
CA ARG A 341 -1.57 3.36 -13.24
C ARG A 341 -0.61 3.37 -14.44
N ALA A 342 -0.22 2.19 -14.90
CA ALA A 342 0.66 2.04 -16.06
C ALA A 342 -0.06 2.22 -17.41
N CYS A 343 -1.39 2.13 -17.45
CA CYS A 343 -2.14 2.24 -18.70
C CYS A 343 -2.09 3.68 -19.23
N PRO A 344 -1.54 3.95 -20.43
CA PRO A 344 -1.52 5.30 -20.99
C PRO A 344 -2.94 5.77 -21.36
N MET A 345 -3.83 4.83 -21.65
CA MET A 345 -5.23 5.10 -22.00
C MET A 345 -6.15 5.14 -20.78
N GLU A 346 -5.62 4.99 -19.56
CA GLU A 346 -6.41 5.08 -18.32
C GLU A 346 -7.63 4.13 -18.31
N ILE A 347 -7.41 2.92 -18.81
CA ILE A 347 -8.43 1.86 -18.81
C ILE A 347 -8.60 1.36 -17.39
N ARG A 348 -9.85 1.27 -16.96
CA ARG A 348 -10.19 0.67 -15.66
C ARG A 348 -10.13 -0.85 -15.75
N LEU A 349 -9.43 -1.46 -14.80
CA LEU A 349 -9.23 -2.90 -14.68
C LEU A 349 -9.53 -3.40 -13.25
N GLY A 350 -9.54 -2.47 -12.29
CA GLY A 350 -9.74 -2.72 -10.87
C GLY A 350 -11.07 -3.42 -10.62
N TYR A 351 -12.18 -2.92 -11.19
CA TYR A 351 -13.51 -3.50 -10.97
C TYR A 351 -13.59 -5.00 -11.25
N LEU A 352 -12.98 -5.50 -12.35
CA LEU A 352 -12.96 -6.94 -12.67
C LEU A 352 -12.16 -7.72 -11.63
N THR A 353 -10.92 -7.32 -11.37
CA THR A 353 -10.05 -8.05 -10.44
C THR A 353 -10.50 -7.94 -8.98
N GLN A 354 -11.12 -6.83 -8.59
CA GLN A 354 -11.72 -6.66 -7.27
C GLN A 354 -12.97 -7.51 -7.11
N LYS A 355 -13.83 -7.60 -8.14
CA LYS A 355 -14.98 -8.49 -8.13
C LYS A 355 -14.55 -9.95 -8.00
N LEU A 356 -13.56 -10.38 -8.79
CA LEU A 356 -13.00 -11.73 -8.70
C LEU A 356 -12.37 -12.01 -7.32
N ASN A 357 -11.68 -11.02 -6.73
CA ASN A 357 -11.16 -11.15 -5.38
C ASN A 357 -12.28 -11.26 -4.32
N GLN A 358 -13.39 -10.54 -4.48
CA GLN A 358 -14.55 -10.63 -3.61
C GLN A 358 -15.20 -12.02 -3.71
N GLU A 359 -15.37 -12.55 -4.93
CA GLU A 359 -15.89 -13.92 -5.12
C GLU A 359 -14.97 -14.98 -4.52
N VAL A 360 -13.65 -14.85 -4.70
CA VAL A 360 -12.68 -15.75 -4.07
C VAL A 360 -12.77 -15.68 -2.54
N LYS A 361 -13.01 -14.49 -1.98
CA LYS A 361 -13.19 -14.34 -0.54
C LYS A 361 -14.51 -14.97 -0.06
N ASP A 362 -15.60 -14.79 -0.80
CA ASP A 362 -16.92 -15.31 -0.39
C ASP A 362 -17.02 -16.83 -0.54
N LEU A 363 -16.47 -17.38 -1.62
CA LEU A 363 -16.55 -18.81 -1.94
C LEU A 363 -15.50 -19.65 -1.18
N TYR A 364 -14.28 -19.12 -1.04
CA TYR A 364 -13.14 -19.90 -0.49
C TYR A 364 -12.57 -19.31 0.80
N ASN A 365 -13.15 -18.23 1.33
CA ASN A 365 -12.60 -17.47 2.47
C ASN A 365 -11.14 -17.01 2.27
N PHE A 366 -10.66 -16.95 1.02
CA PHE A 366 -9.27 -16.70 0.70
C PHE A 366 -8.99 -15.22 0.38
N GLU A 367 -7.84 -14.73 0.82
CA GLU A 367 -7.34 -13.41 0.44
C GLU A 367 -5.85 -13.48 0.08
N THR A 368 -5.51 -13.05 -1.14
CA THR A 368 -4.15 -13.11 -1.68
C THR A 368 -3.10 -12.56 -0.73
N GLY A 369 -2.08 -13.35 -0.41
CA GLY A 369 -0.87 -12.90 0.27
C GLY A 369 -1.04 -12.50 1.74
N ILE A 370 -2.12 -12.95 2.40
CA ILE A 370 -2.32 -12.76 3.84
C ILE A 370 -1.69 -13.90 4.63
N ASP A 371 -1.99 -15.14 4.24
CA ASP A 371 -1.41 -16.35 4.79
C ASP A 371 -0.22 -16.77 3.92
N ALA A 372 0.92 -17.07 4.54
CA ALA A 372 2.15 -17.50 3.86
C ALA A 372 2.13 -18.98 3.45
N GLU A 373 1.19 -19.76 4.00
CA GLU A 373 1.14 -21.21 3.83
C GLU A 373 -0.11 -21.64 3.04
N ALA A 374 -1.10 -20.77 2.87
CA ALA A 374 -2.30 -21.06 2.09
C ALA A 374 -2.10 -20.74 0.60
N PRO A 375 -2.00 -21.74 -0.29
CA PRO A 375 -1.92 -21.52 -1.73
C PRO A 375 -3.24 -20.96 -2.30
N PRO A 376 -3.22 -20.30 -3.47
CA PRO A 376 -4.43 -19.82 -4.12
C PRO A 376 -5.44 -20.95 -4.39
N PRO A 377 -6.76 -20.74 -4.20
CA PRO A 377 -7.77 -21.80 -4.33
C PRO A 377 -7.77 -22.51 -5.68
N LEU A 378 -7.56 -21.77 -6.78
CA LEU A 378 -7.50 -22.34 -8.13
C LEU A 378 -6.22 -23.12 -8.44
N SER A 379 -5.29 -23.22 -7.48
CA SER A 379 -4.08 -24.05 -7.57
C SER A 379 -4.13 -25.29 -6.69
N THR A 380 -5.21 -25.48 -5.94
CA THR A 380 -5.42 -26.61 -5.04
C THR A 380 -6.79 -27.24 -5.26
N PHE A 381 -7.02 -28.36 -4.59
CA PHE A 381 -8.28 -29.05 -4.55
C PHE A 381 -8.52 -29.54 -3.13
N GLN A 382 -9.70 -29.29 -2.57
CA GLN A 382 -10.15 -29.90 -1.32
C GLN A 382 -11.39 -30.76 -1.58
N ILE A 383 -11.47 -31.90 -0.90
CA ILE A 383 -12.60 -32.85 -1.08
C ILE A 383 -13.93 -32.23 -0.61
N ASP A 384 -13.86 -31.31 0.36
CA ASP A 384 -14.99 -30.59 0.95
C ASP A 384 -15.27 -29.23 0.29
N ASP A 385 -14.63 -28.90 -0.84
CA ASP A 385 -14.97 -27.70 -1.63
C ASP A 385 -16.44 -27.74 -2.07
N GLN A 386 -17.15 -26.63 -1.93
CA GLN A 386 -18.58 -26.52 -2.26
C GLN A 386 -18.82 -26.82 -3.75
N GLN A 387 -19.61 -27.86 -4.05
CA GLN A 387 -19.92 -28.30 -5.42
C GLN A 387 -21.28 -27.81 -5.92
N ASP A 388 -21.81 -26.70 -5.37
CA ASP A 388 -23.18 -26.21 -5.63
C ASP A 388 -23.47 -25.87 -7.12
N PHE A 389 -22.43 -25.82 -7.95
CA PHE A 389 -22.49 -25.59 -9.40
C PHE A 389 -22.65 -26.88 -10.22
N ILE A 390 -22.37 -28.06 -9.66
CA ILE A 390 -22.67 -29.37 -10.27
C ILE A 390 -24.08 -29.75 -9.82
N LYS A 391 -25.06 -29.47 -10.66
CA LYS A 391 -26.48 -29.81 -10.42
C LYS A 391 -26.91 -31.00 -11.25
#